data_AF-A0A661DQ41-F1
#
_entry.id   AF-A0A661DQ41-F1
#
_cell.length_a   1.000
_cell.length_b   1.000
_cell.length_c   1.000
_cell.angle_alpha   90.00
_cell.angle_beta   90.00
_cell.angle_gamma   90.00
#
_symmetry.space_group_name_H-M   'P 1'
#
loop_
_entity.id
_entity.type
_entity.pdbx_description
1 polymer ?
#
loop_
_entity_poly.entity_id
_entity_poly.type
_entity_poly.pdbx_seq_one_letter_code
_entity_poly.pdbx_strand_id
1 'polypeptide(L)' 'MLWLLLLLVGLVLYSSGAFKSLGGQLNTHQQANAMDLLDERYARGELSTDEYDTMKKNLTHQAHL' A
#
# COMPACT_ATOMS: atom_id res chain seq x y z
N MET A 1 6.93 -27.11 12.21
CA MET A 1 7.81 -25.94 11.96
C MET A 1 7.67 -25.39 10.54
N LEU A 2 7.72 -26.23 9.50
CA LEU A 2 7.57 -25.82 8.08
C LEU A 2 6.21 -25.16 7.73
N TRP A 3 5.13 -25.57 8.39
CA TRP A 3 3.79 -24.99 8.18
C TRP A 3 3.66 -23.52 8.63
N LEU A 4 4.40 -23.11 9.68
CA LEU A 4 4.41 -21.72 10.13
C LEU A 4 5.10 -20.79 9.12
N LEU A 5 6.15 -21.29 8.46
CA LEU A 5 6.83 -20.56 7.39
C LEU A 5 5.92 -20.32 6.18
N LEU A 6 5.13 -21.32 5.78
CA LEU A 6 4.17 -21.17 4.68
C LEU A 6 3.05 -20.17 5.00
N LEU A 7 2.54 -20.19 6.24
CA LEU A 7 1.54 -19.22 6.70
C LEU A 7 2.11 -17.80 6.74
N LEU A 8 3.35 -17.64 7.18
CA LEU A 8 4.03 -16.35 7.20
C LEU A 8 4.24 -15.80 5.79
N VAL A 9 4.73 -16.63 4.87
CA VAL A 9 4.93 -16.24 3.45
C VAL A 9 3.59 -15.92 2.79
N GLY A 10 2.55 -16.71 3.04
CA GLY A 10 1.19 -16.46 2.53
C GLY A 10 0.61 -15.15 3.08
N LEU A 11 0.83 -14.84 4.36
CA LEU A 11 0.38 -13.59 4.98
C LEU A 11 1.10 -12.38 4.37
N VAL A 12 2.41 -12.48 4.16
CA VAL A 12 3.23 -11.44 3.52
C VAL A 12 2.84 -11.23 2.06
N LEU A 13 2.57 -12.29 1.30
CA LEU A 13 2.12 -12.17 -0.09
C LEU A 13 0.68 -11.63 -0.21
N TYR A 14 -0.19 -12.00 0.73
CA TYR A 14 -1.56 -11.49 0.81
C TYR A 14 -1.59 -9.99 1.18
N SER A 15 -0.69 -9.55 2.07
CA SER A 15 -0.60 -8.14 2.47
C SER A 15 0.22 -7.27 1.53
N SER A 16 1.20 -7.83 0.83
CA SER A 16 2.15 -7.03 0.01
C SER A 16 1.59 -6.50 -1.30
N GLY A 17 0.35 -6.82 -1.69
CA GLY A 17 -0.24 -6.25 -2.91
C GLY A 17 0.59 -6.51 -4.18
N ALA A 18 1.50 -7.49 -4.15
CA ALA A 18 2.54 -7.74 -5.16
C ALA A 18 1.99 -8.08 -6.56
N PHE A 19 0.67 -8.19 -6.69
CA PHE A 19 -0.04 -8.45 -7.94
C PHE A 19 -0.41 -7.20 -8.75
N LYS A 20 -0.07 -5.98 -8.33
CA LYS A 20 -0.51 -4.76 -9.05
C LYS A 20 0.41 -4.29 -10.18
N SER A 21 1.55 -4.92 -10.45
CA SER A 21 2.57 -4.39 -11.39
C SER A 21 2.53 -4.97 -12.82
N LEU A 22 1.38 -5.38 -13.35
CA LEU A 22 1.26 -5.81 -14.76
C LEU A 22 0.08 -5.14 -15.48
N GLY A 23 0.13 -3.82 -15.63
CA GLY A 23 -0.90 -3.10 -16.38
C GLY A 23 -0.64 -1.61 -16.42
N GLY A 24 0.15 -1.17 -17.40
CA GLY A 24 0.46 0.24 -17.58
C GLY A 24 -0.75 1.05 -18.05
N GLN A 25 -0.85 2.30 -17.60
CA GLN A 25 -1.33 3.39 -18.44
C GLN A 25 -0.87 4.75 -17.87
N LEU A 26 -0.28 5.53 -18.76
CA LEU A 26 0.24 6.87 -18.53
C LEU A 26 -0.88 7.85 -18.14
N ASN A 27 -0.55 8.81 -17.26
CA ASN A 27 -1.27 10.05 -16.91
C ASN A 27 -2.09 10.13 -15.59
N THR A 28 -2.14 9.09 -14.76
CA THR A 28 -2.64 9.13 -13.35
C THR A 28 -1.56 8.81 -12.30
N HIS A 29 -0.31 8.72 -12.74
CA HIS A 29 0.82 8.18 -11.97
C HIS A 29 1.17 8.94 -10.70
N GLN A 30 0.93 10.25 -10.59
CA GLN A 30 1.35 11.00 -9.40
C GLN A 30 0.59 10.56 -8.13
N GLN A 31 -0.70 10.27 -8.26
CA GLN A 31 -1.58 9.97 -7.13
C GLN A 31 -1.64 8.48 -6.79
N ALA A 32 -1.56 7.62 -7.81
CA ALA A 32 -1.34 6.19 -7.61
C ALA A 32 -0.03 5.95 -6.84
N ASN A 33 1.04 6.69 -7.18
CA ASN A 33 2.29 6.65 -6.42
C ASN A 33 2.15 7.14 -4.97
N ALA A 34 1.34 8.17 -4.71
CA ALA A 34 1.20 8.71 -3.36
C ALA A 34 0.47 7.74 -2.41
N MET A 35 -0.57 7.06 -2.88
CA MET A 35 -1.25 6.02 -2.08
C MET A 35 -0.41 4.75 -1.93
N ASP A 36 0.28 4.29 -3.00
CA ASP A 36 1.17 3.12 -2.90
C ASP A 36 2.30 3.37 -1.90
N LEU A 37 2.89 4.57 -1.91
CA LEU A 37 3.93 4.95 -0.97
C LEU A 37 3.41 5.01 0.47
N LEU A 38 2.17 5.45 0.66
CA LEU A 38 1.54 5.51 1.99
C LEU A 38 1.26 4.11 2.53
N ASP A 39 0.69 3.24 1.70
CA ASP A 39 0.43 1.83 2.02
C ASP A 39 1.74 1.08 2.32
N GLU A 40 2.80 1.32 1.54
CA GLU A 40 4.11 0.71 1.75
C GLU A 40 4.74 1.10 3.10
N ARG A 41 4.66 2.39 3.48
CA ARG A 41 5.21 2.87 4.76
C ARG A 41 4.45 2.32 5.97
N TYR A 42 3.13 2.21 5.85
CA TYR A 42 2.31 1.58 6.87
C TYR A 42 2.64 0.09 7.01
N ALA A 43 2.82 -0.63 5.90
CA ALA A 43 3.21 -2.03 5.90
C ALA A 43 4.62 -2.27 6.47
N ARG A 44 5.55 -1.31 6.29
CA ARG A 44 6.87 -1.31 6.92
C ARG A 44 6.83 -0.97 8.42
N GLY A 45 5.71 -0.50 8.94
CA GLY A 45 5.57 -0.04 10.32
C GLY A 45 6.24 1.32 10.58
N GLU A 46 6.55 2.08 9.54
CA GLU A 46 7.13 3.43 9.63
C GLU A 46 6.08 4.51 9.95
N LEU A 47 4.80 4.13 9.89
CA LEU A 47 3.67 5.02 10.09
C LEU A 47 2.69 4.43 11.11
N SER A 48 2.21 5.24 12.05
CA SER A 48 1.14 4.83 12.95
C SER A 48 -0.22 4.80 12.22
N THR A 49 -1.18 4.06 12.78
CA THR A 49 -2.54 3.98 12.22
C THR A 49 -3.23 5.35 12.11
N ASP A 50 -2.99 6.25 13.07
CA ASP A 50 -3.59 7.59 13.09
C ASP A 50 -3.00 8.51 11.99
N GLU A 51 -1.70 8.38 11.73
CA GLU A 51 -1.01 9.11 10.66
C GLU A 51 -1.42 8.61 9.28
N TYR A 52 -1.58 7.29 9.12
CA TYR A 52 -2.07 6.67 7.89
C TYR A 52 -3.46 7.17 7.51
N ASP A 53 -4.40 7.18 8.46
CA ASP A 53 -5.78 7.60 8.21
C ASP A 53 -5.87 9.09 7.85
N THR A 54 -5.05 9.93 8.50
CA THR A 54 -4.96 11.36 8.22
C THR A 54 -4.43 11.62 6.79
N MET A 55 -3.34 10.96 6.40
CA MET A 55 -2.75 11.12 5.07
C MET A 55 -3.66 10.57 3.97
N LYS A 56 -4.33 9.45 4.20
CA LYS A 56 -5.29 8.86 3.26
C LYS A 56 -6.46 9.81 2.96
N LYS A 57 -7.00 10.48 3.99
CA LYS A 57 -8.07 11.48 3.82
C LYS A 57 -7.60 12.67 2.98
N ASN A 58 -6.40 13.18 3.26
CA ASN A 58 -5.81 14.30 2.51
C ASN A 58 -5.58 13.96 1.04
N LEU A 59 -5.04 12.78 0.75
CA LEU A 59 -4.78 12.33 -0.62
C LEU A 59 -6.07 12.07 -1.41
N THR A 60 -7.13 11.59 -0.73
CA THR A 60 -8.46 11.44 -1.34
C THR A 60 -9.09 12.81 -1.64
N HIS A 61 -8.90 13.79 -0.75
CA HIS A 61 -9.42 15.15 -0.96
C HIS A 61 -8.71 15.87 -2.12
N GLN A 62 -7.40 15.65 -2.30
CA GLN A 62 -6.63 16.17 -3.44
C GLN A 62 -7.00 15.54 -4.78
N ALA A 63 -7.60 14.34 -4.80
CA ALA A 63 -8.07 13.68 -6.03
C ALA A 63 -9.27 14.39 -6.69
N HIS A 64 -9.93 15.26 -5.92
CA HIS A 64 -11.20 15.86 -6.29
C HIS A 64 -11.09 17.36 -6.64
N LEU A 65 -9.85 17.86 -6.78
CA LEU A 65 -9.49 19.21 -7.25
C LEU A 65 -8.90 19.12 -8.66
#